data_AF-A0A8D7ZSS8-F1
#
_entry.id   AF-A0A8D7ZSS8-F1
#
_cell.length_a   1.000
_cell.length_b   1.000
_cell.length_c   1.000
_cell.angle_alpha   90.00
_cell.angle_beta   90.00
_cell.angle_gamma   90.00
#
_symmetry.space_group_name_H-M   'P 1'
#
loop_
_entity.id
_entity.type
_entity.pdbx_description
1 polymer ?
#
loop_
_entity_poly.entity_id
_entity_poly.type
_entity_poly.pdbx_seq_one_letter_code
_entity_poly.pdbx_strand_id
1 'polypeptide(L)'
;CSFVGKRGNGPQAISIGKNCDKFGIVVHELGHVVGFWHEHTRPDRENHVVIEKNNIMQGQEYNFNKLTEDEVNSLGLPYDYDSIMHYARNTFSKGTYLDTIFPIEMPTRKR
;
A
#
# COMPACT_ATOMS: atom_id res chain seq x y z
N CYS A 1 2.04 -10.35 -5.51
CA CYS A 1 1.42 -9.38 -6.42
C CYS A 1 0.17 -9.98 -7.05
N SER A 2 -0.93 -9.22 -7.01
CA SER A 2 -2.25 -9.60 -7.50
C SER A 2 -2.87 -8.43 -8.29
N PHE A 3 -3.85 -8.75 -9.14
CA PHE A 3 -4.77 -7.73 -9.66
C PHE A 3 -5.69 -7.23 -8.55
N VAL A 4 -6.20 -6.01 -8.72
CA VAL A 4 -7.19 -5.42 -7.82
C VAL A 4 -8.61 -5.70 -8.33
N GLY A 5 -9.43 -6.33 -7.48
CA GLY A 5 -10.82 -6.66 -7.76
C GLY A 5 -11.00 -7.83 -8.74
N LYS A 6 -12.26 -8.03 -9.14
CA LYS A 6 -12.66 -9.06 -10.12
C LYS A 6 -12.27 -8.61 -11.53
N ARG A 7 -11.36 -9.34 -12.18
CA ARG A 7 -10.98 -9.06 -13.58
C ARG A 7 -12.02 -9.46 -14.63
N GLY A 8 -12.94 -10.37 -14.31
CA GLY A 8 -13.94 -10.87 -15.24
C GLY A 8 -13.52 -12.19 -15.91
N ASN A 9 -13.48 -12.21 -17.24
CA ASN A 9 -13.46 -13.40 -18.12
C ASN A 9 -12.25 -14.35 -17.95
N GLY A 10 -12.18 -15.04 -16.81
CA GLY A 10 -11.22 -16.13 -16.59
C GLY A 10 -10.57 -16.10 -15.21
N PRO A 11 -9.63 -17.03 -14.98
CA PRO A 11 -8.87 -17.08 -13.74
C PRO A 11 -7.98 -15.83 -13.58
N GLN A 12 -7.82 -15.38 -12.34
CA GLN A 12 -6.85 -14.36 -11.94
C GLN A 12 -5.82 -14.98 -10.99
N ALA A 13 -4.54 -14.88 -11.33
CA ALA A 13 -3.47 -15.45 -10.53
C ALA A 13 -3.04 -14.51 -9.40
N ILE A 14 -2.62 -15.09 -8.28
CA ILE A 14 -1.87 -14.43 -7.22
C ILE A 14 -0.46 -14.99 -7.24
N SER A 15 0.55 -14.13 -7.40
CA SER A 15 1.94 -14.57 -7.42
C SER A 15 2.50 -14.67 -6.00
N ILE A 16 2.70 -15.89 -5.51
CA ILE A 16 3.33 -16.21 -4.23
C ILE A 16 4.68 -16.89 -4.48
N GLY A 17 5.76 -16.16 -4.20
CA GLY A 17 7.14 -16.67 -4.30
C GLY A 17 7.74 -16.98 -2.93
N LYS A 18 9.00 -17.44 -2.93
CA LYS A 18 9.79 -17.62 -1.70
C LYS A 18 9.91 -16.28 -0.98
N ASN A 19 9.62 -16.26 0.33
CA ASN A 19 9.52 -15.08 1.20
C ASN A 19 8.21 -14.27 1.10
N CYS A 20 7.27 -14.65 0.23
CA CYS A 20 5.95 -14.03 0.10
C CYS A 20 4.80 -14.92 0.59
N ASP A 21 5.13 -16.04 1.23
CA ASP A 21 4.21 -17.11 1.66
C ASP A 21 3.75 -17.00 3.11
N LYS A 22 4.14 -15.93 3.81
CA LYS A 22 3.71 -15.65 5.18
C LYS A 22 2.22 -15.26 5.20
N PHE A 23 1.52 -15.65 6.27
CA PHE A 23 0.08 -15.40 6.45
C PHE A 23 -0.33 -13.95 6.12
N GLY A 24 0.34 -12.95 6.72
CA GLY A 24 0.01 -11.54 6.48
C GLY A 24 0.18 -11.10 5.02
N ILE A 25 1.16 -11.66 4.31
CA ILE A 25 1.38 -11.35 2.89
C ILE A 25 0.26 -11.95 2.05
N VAL A 26 -0.12 -13.20 2.33
CA VAL A 26 -1.25 -13.83 1.62
C VAL A 26 -2.54 -13.06 1.86
N VAL A 27 -2.79 -12.57 3.09
CA VAL A 27 -3.96 -11.73 3.39
C VAL A 27 -3.90 -10.40 2.64
N HIS A 28 -2.74 -9.75 2.54
CA HIS A 28 -2.56 -8.54 1.73
C HIS A 28 -2.92 -8.78 0.25
N GLU A 29 -2.42 -9.87 -0.34
CA GLU A 29 -2.73 -10.20 -1.73
C GLU A 29 -4.22 -10.54 -1.95
N LEU A 30 -4.86 -11.17 -0.97
CA LEU A 30 -6.31 -11.38 -1.00
C LEU A 30 -7.08 -10.05 -0.85
N GLY A 31 -6.56 -9.08 -0.08
CA GLY A 31 -7.10 -7.73 -0.02
C GLY A 31 -7.16 -7.05 -1.40
N HIS A 32 -6.11 -7.22 -2.21
CA HIS A 32 -6.14 -6.81 -3.61
C HIS A 32 -7.24 -7.53 -4.39
N VAL A 33 -7.37 -8.85 -4.27
CA VAL A 33 -8.43 -9.61 -4.96
C VAL A 33 -9.83 -9.12 -4.61
N VAL A 34 -10.08 -8.73 -3.35
CA VAL A 34 -11.35 -8.14 -2.92
C VAL A 34 -11.62 -6.81 -3.62
N GLY A 35 -10.59 -6.01 -3.86
CA GLY A 35 -10.71 -4.71 -4.55
C GLY A 35 -9.98 -3.56 -3.87
N PHE A 36 -9.11 -3.83 -2.89
CA PHE A 36 -8.38 -2.77 -2.20
C PHE A 36 -7.05 -2.46 -2.88
N TRP A 37 -6.81 -1.17 -3.08
CA TRP A 37 -5.48 -0.63 -3.40
C TRP A 37 -4.65 -0.44 -2.13
N HIS A 38 -3.39 -0.04 -2.27
CA HIS A 38 -2.56 0.29 -1.13
C HIS A 38 -3.07 1.53 -0.40
N GLU A 39 -3.04 1.53 0.93
CA GLU A 39 -3.60 2.63 1.72
C GLU A 39 -2.88 3.97 1.41
N HIS A 40 -1.56 3.93 1.20
CA HIS A 40 -0.74 5.12 0.91
C HIS A 40 -0.96 5.71 -0.48
N THR A 41 -1.74 5.06 -1.35
CA THR A 41 -2.08 5.59 -2.68
C THR A 41 -3.44 6.30 -2.70
N ARG A 42 -4.15 6.38 -1.56
CA ARG A 42 -5.42 7.12 -1.48
C ARG A 42 -5.29 8.58 -1.95
N PRO A 43 -6.35 9.17 -2.53
CA PRO A 43 -6.34 10.58 -2.94
C PRO A 43 -5.98 11.55 -1.81
N ASP A 44 -6.44 11.26 -0.58
CA ASP A 44 -6.27 12.07 0.63
C ASP A 44 -4.96 11.78 1.39
N ARG A 45 -4.09 10.88 0.91
CA ARG A 45 -2.90 10.41 1.65
C ARG A 45 -1.94 11.52 2.06
N GLU A 46 -1.90 12.65 1.36
CA GLU A 46 -1.04 13.79 1.69
C GLU A 46 -1.40 14.49 3.01
N ASN A 47 -2.60 14.26 3.53
CA ASN A 47 -3.00 14.73 4.86
C ASN A 47 -2.47 13.81 5.98
N HIS A 48 -2.01 12.61 5.64
CA HIS A 48 -1.69 11.54 6.59
C HIS A 48 -0.23 11.11 6.54
N VAL A 49 0.39 11.10 5.35
CA VAL A 49 1.77 10.66 5.14
C VAL A 49 2.55 11.53 4.15
N VAL A 50 3.83 11.70 4.43
CA VAL A 50 4.82 12.30 3.53
C VAL A 50 5.61 11.18 2.84
N ILE A 51 5.76 11.29 1.53
CA ILE A 51 6.58 10.37 0.72
C ILE A 51 7.92 11.03 0.42
N GLU A 52 9.00 10.47 0.97
CA GLU A 52 10.36 10.96 0.76
C GLU A 52 10.95 10.36 -0.51
N LYS A 53 10.74 11.06 -1.63
CA LYS A 53 11.12 10.60 -2.97
C LYS A 53 12.62 10.36 -3.11
N ASN A 54 13.46 11.09 -2.37
CA ASN A 54 14.92 10.92 -2.46
C ASN A 54 15.38 9.56 -1.94
N ASN A 55 14.59 8.93 -1.06
CA ASN A 55 14.90 7.63 -0.46
C ASN A 55 14.36 6.46 -1.29
N ILE A 56 13.52 6.70 -2.31
CA ILE A 56 12.92 5.63 -3.13
C ILE A 56 13.93 5.10 -4.15
N MET A 57 14.08 3.79 -4.26
CA MET A 57 14.89 3.14 -5.30
C MET A 57 14.54 3.65 -6.70
N GLN A 58 15.56 3.96 -7.50
CA GLN A 58 15.36 4.45 -8.86
C GLN A 58 14.48 3.50 -9.67
N GLY A 59 13.44 4.02 -10.30
CA GLY A 59 12.46 3.26 -11.09
C GLY A 59 11.33 2.64 -10.27
N GLN A 60 11.26 2.86 -8.94
CA GLN A 60 10.17 2.39 -8.08
C GLN A 60 9.22 3.51 -7.63
N GLU A 61 9.41 4.74 -8.10
CA GLU A 61 8.64 5.93 -7.70
C GLU A 61 7.15 5.79 -8.03
N TYR A 62 6.82 5.06 -9.10
CA TYR A 62 5.44 4.86 -9.54
C TYR A 62 4.57 4.10 -8.50
N ASN A 63 5.17 3.30 -7.62
CA ASN A 63 4.46 2.59 -6.55
C ASN A 63 3.88 3.53 -5.48
N PHE A 64 4.25 4.81 -5.51
CA PHE A 64 3.81 5.83 -4.56
C PHE A 64 2.90 6.88 -5.21
N ASN A 65 2.49 6.66 -6.46
CA ASN A 65 1.54 7.52 -7.13
C ASN A 65 0.18 7.45 -6.43
N LYS A 66 -0.44 8.61 -6.23
CA LYS A 66 -1.82 8.67 -5.75
C LYS A 66 -2.76 8.20 -6.85
N LEU A 67 -3.80 7.51 -6.43
CA LEU A 67 -4.98 7.25 -7.24
C LEU A 67 -5.91 8.47 -7.20
N THR A 68 -6.77 8.56 -8.19
CA THR A 68 -7.79 9.61 -8.30
C THR A 68 -9.07 9.22 -7.57
N GLU A 69 -9.96 10.19 -7.34
CA GLU A 69 -11.26 9.95 -6.70
C GLU A 69 -12.19 9.05 -7.54
N ASP A 70 -11.96 8.97 -8.86
CA ASP A 70 -12.69 8.07 -9.75
C ASP A 70 -12.19 6.61 -9.66
N GLU A 71 -10.95 6.40 -9.20
CA GLU A 71 -10.32 5.08 -9.08
C GLU A 71 -10.51 4.45 -7.69
N VAL A 72 -10.68 5.27 -6.65
CA VAL A 72 -10.79 4.83 -5.25
C VAL A 72 -11.90 5.56 -4.52
N ASN A 73 -12.72 4.79 -3.81
CA ASN A 73 -13.70 5.32 -2.88
C ASN A 73 -13.40 4.80 -1.47
N SER A 74 -13.06 5.69 -0.54
CA SER A 74 -12.78 5.36 0.87
C SER A 74 -14.03 4.99 1.67
N LEU A 75 -15.22 5.08 1.09
CA LEU A 75 -16.51 4.80 1.72
C LEU A 75 -16.77 5.62 3.01
N GLY A 76 -16.15 6.80 3.11
CA GLY A 76 -16.22 7.66 4.29
C GLY A 76 -15.38 7.17 5.49
N LEU A 77 -14.54 6.13 5.31
CA LEU A 77 -13.66 5.65 6.37
C LEU A 77 -12.38 6.51 6.46
N PRO A 78 -11.87 6.72 7.70
CA PRO A 78 -10.62 7.42 7.90
C PRO A 78 -9.44 6.66 7.28
N TYR A 79 -8.31 7.34 7.14
CA TYR A 79 -7.06 6.71 6.74
C TYR A 79 -6.58 5.75 7.84
N ASP A 80 -6.21 4.53 7.47
CA ASP A 80 -5.83 3.50 8.43
C ASP A 80 -4.34 3.14 8.35
N TYR A 81 -3.54 3.64 9.29
CA TYR A 81 -2.12 3.34 9.38
C TYR A 81 -1.82 1.87 9.70
N ASP A 82 -2.76 1.15 10.32
CA ASP A 82 -2.64 -0.27 10.66
C ASP A 82 -3.23 -1.19 9.58
N SER A 83 -3.71 -0.62 8.48
CA SER A 83 -4.24 -1.35 7.33
C SER A 83 -3.23 -2.37 6.83
N ILE A 84 -3.69 -3.60 6.62
CA ILE A 84 -2.86 -4.65 5.99
C ILE A 84 -2.41 -4.24 4.58
N MET A 85 -3.08 -3.26 3.96
CA MET A 85 -2.76 -2.72 2.64
C MET A 85 -1.77 -1.55 2.69
N HIS A 86 -1.33 -1.11 3.87
CA HIS A 86 -0.37 -0.02 4.02
C HIS A 86 1.07 -0.53 3.86
N TYR A 87 1.88 0.17 3.08
CA TYR A 87 3.31 -0.13 2.99
C TYR A 87 4.06 0.16 4.30
N ALA A 88 5.08 -0.65 4.58
CA ALA A 88 6.01 -0.37 5.66
C ALA A 88 6.83 0.89 5.38
N ARG A 89 7.34 1.55 6.44
CA ARG A 89 8.08 2.83 6.39
C ARG A 89 9.23 2.89 5.37
N ASN A 90 9.88 1.76 5.09
CA ASN A 90 11.07 1.68 4.21
C ASN A 90 10.84 0.82 2.96
N THR A 91 9.58 0.58 2.58
CA THR A 91 9.25 -0.18 1.36
C THR A 91 9.86 0.51 0.14
N PHE A 92 10.52 -0.24 -0.75
CA PHE A 92 11.28 0.26 -1.91
C PHE A 92 12.34 1.32 -1.59
N SER A 93 12.89 1.32 -0.37
CA SER A 93 13.96 2.24 0.00
C SER A 93 15.32 1.86 -0.59
N LYS A 94 16.14 2.87 -0.91
CA LYS A 94 17.56 2.71 -1.29
C LYS A 94 18.43 2.15 -0.16
N GLY A 95 17.97 2.22 1.10
CA GLY A 95 18.75 1.76 2.24
C GLY A 95 17.88 1.36 3.43
N THR A 96 18.37 0.41 4.23
CA THR A 96 17.60 -0.19 5.35
C THR A 96 17.14 0.83 6.39
N TYR A 97 17.91 1.90 6.59
CA TYR A 97 17.65 2.96 7.58
C TYR A 97 17.11 4.26 6.97
N LEU A 98 16.70 4.21 5.70
CA LEU A 98 16.08 5.33 5.00
C LEU A 98 14.61 5.02 4.82
N ASP A 99 13.74 5.88 5.33
CA ASP A 99 12.30 5.71 5.15
C ASP A 99 11.83 6.37 3.87
N THR A 100 10.87 5.74 3.22
CA THR A 100 10.14 6.28 2.07
C THR A 100 8.79 6.86 2.48
N ILE A 101 8.22 6.44 3.62
CA ILE A 101 6.92 6.90 4.13
C ILE A 101 7.05 7.37 5.58
N PHE A 102 6.66 8.62 5.84
CA PHE A 102 6.60 9.23 7.16
C PHE A 102 5.17 9.61 7.53
N PRO A 103 4.61 9.15 8.67
CA PRO A 103 3.31 9.63 9.13
C PRO A 103 3.39 11.09 9.61
N ILE A 104 2.38 11.90 9.28
CA ILE A 104 2.29 13.31 9.70
C ILE A 104 1.84 13.39 11.16
N GLU A 105 0.82 12.62 11.52
CA GLU A 105 0.42 12.44 12.91
C GLU A 105 1.13 11.22 13.49
N MET A 106 1.74 11.35 14.68
CA MET A 106 2.21 10.17 15.39
C MET A 106 0.97 9.37 15.83
N PRO A 107 0.78 8.12 15.39
CA PRO A 107 -0.35 7.32 15.85
C PRO A 107 -0.21 7.21 17.37
N THR A 108 -1.22 7.69 18.10
CA THR A 108 -1.32 7.38 19.52
C THR A 108 -1.52 5.89 19.62
N ARG A 109 -0.45 5.18 20.00
CA ARG A 109 -0.44 3.72 20.13
C ARG A 109 -1.50 3.34 21.15
N LYS A 110 -2.71 2.95 20.71
CA LYS A 110 -3.68 2.30 21.59
C LYS A 110 -3.11 0.93 21.91
N ARG A 111 -2.62 0.81 23.15
CA ARG A 111 -2.24 -0.47 23.76
C ARG A 111 -3.48 -1.35 23.94
#